data_AF-A0A534HHB0-F1
#
_entry.id   AF-A0A534HHB0-F1
#
_cell.length_a   1.000
_cell.length_b   1.000
_cell.length_c   1.000
_cell.angle_alpha   90.00
_cell.angle_beta   90.00
_cell.angle_gamma   90.00
#
_symmetry.space_group_name_H-M   'P 1'
#
loop_
_entity.id
_entity.type
_entity.pdbx_description
1 polymer ?
#
loop_
_entity_poly.entity_id
_entity_poly.type
_entity_poly.pdbx_seq_one_letter_code
_entity_poly.pdbx_strand_id
1 'polypeptide(L)'
;MGALPSLWDTVVVAAYVPALVLFGAWVSRRQLHPEDYFLASRGSRWPAIGLALLASNISSSALVGLAGAAYATGISVYDYEWSAAVILVFFCVFLLPFVLSSRVYTMPEFLERRYDGRARLYFAALTLFLSVTLDAAAALYSGSLVIRVLFPGSPLWVIIVALAGAAGLYTVLGGLRAVIYTEAVQGVLILFGAVVIASAAFSHAGGWHTVMTSVPPSALSLIRPAGDPGVPWPGLLFGIPVLGFYYWCTNQCIV
;
A
#
# COMPACT_ATOMS: atom_id res chain seq x y z
N MET A 1 -14.04 -22.39 -17.42
CA MET A 1 -12.90 -23.27 -17.10
C MET A 1 -11.64 -22.47 -17.39
N GLY A 2 -10.97 -21.96 -16.35
CA GLY A 2 -9.75 -21.16 -16.53
C GLY A 2 -8.65 -22.05 -17.08
N ALA A 3 -8.07 -21.66 -18.22
CA ALA A 3 -6.90 -22.33 -18.76
C ALA A 3 -5.79 -22.35 -17.69
N LEU A 4 -5.07 -23.47 -17.60
CA LEU A 4 -3.86 -23.51 -16.78
C LEU A 4 -2.93 -22.38 -17.24
N PRO A 5 -2.21 -21.74 -16.30
CA PRO A 5 -1.31 -20.65 -16.61
C PRO A 5 -0.30 -21.15 -17.64
N SER A 6 0.12 -20.29 -18.57
CA SER A 6 1.15 -20.69 -19.53
C SER A 6 2.40 -21.12 -18.75
N LEU A 7 3.20 -22.02 -19.34
CA LEU A 7 4.46 -22.45 -18.71
C LEU A 7 5.31 -21.23 -18.31
N TRP A 8 5.27 -20.17 -19.12
CA TRP A 8 5.97 -18.91 -18.88
C TRP A 8 5.46 -18.17 -17.64
N ASP A 9 4.14 -18.09 -17.43
CA ASP A 9 3.56 -17.44 -16.25
C ASP A 9 3.97 -18.15 -14.95
N THR A 10 3.96 -19.49 -14.98
CA THR A 10 4.37 -20.31 -13.84
C THR A 10 5.86 -20.12 -13.53
N VAL A 11 6.70 -20.08 -14.56
CA VAL A 11 8.15 -19.84 -14.40
C VAL A 11 8.42 -18.45 -13.84
N VAL A 12 7.74 -17.40 -14.32
CA VAL A 12 7.92 -16.04 -13.81
C VAL A 12 7.56 -15.95 -12.33
N VAL A 13 6.41 -16.49 -11.91
CA VAL A 13 5.99 -16.49 -10.51
C VAL A 13 6.93 -17.30 -9.63
N ALA A 14 7.31 -18.50 -10.08
CA ALA A 14 8.23 -19.37 -9.34
C ALA A 14 9.64 -18.79 -9.22
N ALA A 15 10.11 -18.05 -10.23
CA ALA A 15 11.41 -17.38 -10.22
C ALA A 15 11.42 -16.08 -9.40
N TYR A 16 10.28 -15.39 -9.32
CA TYR A 16 10.17 -14.11 -8.63
C TYR A 16 10.51 -14.21 -7.13
N VAL A 17 9.97 -15.21 -6.42
CA VAL A 17 10.20 -15.37 -4.98
C VAL A 17 11.69 -15.63 -4.65
N PRO A 18 12.38 -16.60 -5.28
CA PRO A 18 13.82 -16.77 -5.12
C PRO A 18 14.63 -15.54 -5.53
N ALA A 19 14.28 -14.87 -6.63
CA ALA A 19 14.98 -13.66 -7.07
C ALA A 19 14.90 -12.55 -6.02
N LEU A 20 13.75 -12.38 -5.37
CA LEU A 20 13.57 -11.43 -4.27
C LEU A 20 14.39 -11.77 -3.04
N VAL A 21 14.40 -13.06 -2.64
CA VAL A 21 15.19 -13.55 -1.51
C VAL A 21 16.69 -13.34 -1.78
N LEU A 22 17.16 -13.69 -2.98
CA LEU A 22 18.56 -13.54 -3.40
C LEU A 22 18.96 -12.07 -3.48
N PHE A 23 18.09 -11.21 -4.03
CA PHE A 23 18.31 -9.77 -4.08
C PHE A 23 18.41 -9.18 -2.67
N GLY A 24 17.47 -9.49 -1.78
CA GLY A 24 17.49 -9.03 -0.39
C GLY A 24 18.75 -9.50 0.36
N ALA A 25 19.14 -10.77 0.20
CA ALA A 25 20.36 -11.31 0.78
C ALA A 25 21.63 -10.65 0.22
N TRP A 26 21.67 -10.35 -1.08
CA TRP A 26 22.78 -9.67 -1.74
C TRP A 26 22.94 -8.22 -1.26
N VAL A 27 21.83 -7.48 -1.15
CA VAL A 27 21.84 -6.11 -0.60
C VAL A 27 22.29 -6.12 0.87
N SER A 28 21.82 -7.08 1.66
CA SER A 28 22.19 -7.22 3.09
C SER A 28 23.69 -7.45 3.29
N ARG A 29 24.37 -8.13 2.35
CA ARG A 29 25.83 -8.35 2.37
C ARG A 29 26.66 -7.11 2.05
N ARG A 30 26.09 -6.06 1.45
CA ARG A 30 26.81 -4.81 1.17
C ARG A 30 26.77 -3.91 2.41
N GLN A 31 27.84 -3.91 3.19
CA GLN A 31 28.07 -2.93 4.26
C GLN A 31 28.26 -1.53 3.65
N LEU A 32 27.19 -0.76 3.54
CA LEU A 32 27.30 0.71 3.53
C LEU A 32 27.40 1.18 4.98
N HIS A 33 28.30 2.12 5.24
CA HIS A 33 28.54 2.65 6.58
C HIS A 33 27.23 3.27 7.11
N PRO A 34 26.95 3.23 8.42
CA PRO A 34 25.81 3.94 9.00
C PRO A 34 25.75 5.43 8.59
N GLU A 35 26.92 6.01 8.33
CA GLU A 35 27.09 7.39 7.85
C GLU A 35 26.51 7.61 6.45
N ASP A 36 26.54 6.62 5.54
CA ASP A 36 25.94 6.72 4.20
C ASP A 36 24.41 6.80 4.28
N TYR A 37 23.80 6.19 5.30
CA TYR A 37 22.37 6.27 5.56
C TYR A 37 21.95 7.67 6.06
N PHE A 38 22.75 8.26 6.95
CA PHE A 38 22.55 9.63 7.42
C PHE A 38 22.85 10.69 6.34
N LEU A 39 23.85 10.45 5.49
CA LEU A 39 24.19 11.29 4.35
C LEU A 39 23.11 11.25 3.26
N ALA A 40 22.52 10.08 2.99
CA ALA A 40 21.37 9.95 2.10
C ALA A 40 20.13 10.67 2.64
N SER A 41 19.86 10.58 3.95
CA SER A 41 18.74 11.28 4.61
C SER A 41 18.87 12.81 4.55
N ARG A 42 20.09 13.36 4.68
CA ARG A 42 20.33 14.82 4.60
C ARG A 42 20.50 15.36 3.17
N GLY A 43 20.83 14.51 2.21
CA GLY A 43 21.05 14.86 0.80
C GLY A 43 19.89 14.52 -0.14
N SER A 44 18.84 13.84 0.35
CA SER A 44 17.72 13.40 -0.49
C SER A 44 16.90 14.59 -0.98
N ARG A 45 16.79 14.73 -2.30
CA ARG A 45 15.97 15.77 -2.92
C ARG A 45 14.49 15.40 -2.79
N TRP A 46 13.62 16.41 -2.71
CA TRP A 46 12.17 16.25 -2.52
C TRP A 46 11.48 15.23 -3.45
N PRO A 47 11.87 15.02 -4.74
CA PRO A 47 11.21 14.03 -5.58
C PRO A 47 11.48 12.59 -5.13
N ALA A 48 12.68 12.33 -4.60
CA ALA A 48 13.04 11.00 -4.09
C ALA A 48 12.23 10.67 -2.83
N ILE A 49 12.01 11.66 -1.96
CA ILE A 49 11.18 11.53 -0.75
C ILE A 49 9.72 11.24 -1.15
N GLY A 50 9.18 12.00 -2.11
CA GLY A 50 7.80 11.79 -2.59
C GLY A 50 7.59 10.42 -3.24
N LEU A 51 8.55 9.96 -4.06
CA LEU A 51 8.50 8.62 -4.65
C LEU A 51 8.61 7.51 -3.61
N ALA A 52 9.44 7.68 -2.58
CA ALA A 52 9.53 6.74 -1.48
C ALA A 52 8.22 6.66 -0.69
N LEU A 53 7.61 7.81 -0.36
CA LEU A 53 6.30 7.85 0.31
C LEU A 53 5.20 7.18 -0.52
N LEU A 54 5.18 7.43 -1.84
CA LEU A 54 4.24 6.78 -2.75
C LEU A 54 4.46 5.26 -2.80
N ALA A 55 5.72 4.83 -2.94
CA ALA A 55 6.08 3.42 -3.00
C ALA A 55 5.71 2.68 -1.71
N SER A 56 5.88 3.31 -0.54
CA SER A 56 5.52 2.76 0.76
C SER A 56 4.01 2.71 1.01
N ASN A 57 3.21 3.51 0.30
CA ASN A 57 1.76 3.52 0.46
C ASN A 57 1.03 2.53 -0.45
N ILE A 58 1.61 2.17 -1.60
CA ILE A 58 0.96 1.28 -2.56
C ILE A 58 1.15 -0.18 -2.14
N SER A 59 0.04 -0.86 -1.91
CA SER A 59 0.01 -2.29 -1.60
C SER A 59 -0.83 -3.09 -2.61
N SER A 60 -0.65 -4.41 -2.61
CA SER A 60 -1.50 -5.33 -3.38
C SER A 60 -2.95 -5.29 -2.92
N SER A 61 -3.21 -5.04 -1.62
CA SER A 61 -4.56 -4.88 -1.09
C SER A 61 -5.23 -3.60 -1.60
N ALA A 62 -4.48 -2.50 -1.75
CA ALA A 62 -4.99 -1.28 -2.36
C ALA A 62 -5.36 -1.51 -3.83
N LEU A 63 -4.49 -2.15 -4.61
CA LEU A 63 -4.73 -2.36 -6.04
C LEU A 63 -5.98 -3.23 -6.30
N VAL A 64 -6.10 -4.38 -5.64
CA VAL A 64 -7.27 -5.27 -5.82
C VAL A 64 -8.52 -4.70 -5.14
N GLY A 65 -8.36 -4.10 -3.96
CA GLY A 65 -9.46 -3.56 -3.16
C GLY A 65 -10.13 -2.34 -3.80
N LEU A 66 -9.33 -1.33 -4.18
CA LEU A 66 -9.84 -0.12 -4.82
C LEU A 66 -10.42 -0.42 -6.21
N ALA A 67 -9.75 -1.28 -7.01
CA ALA A 67 -10.30 -1.70 -8.30
C ALA A 67 -11.61 -2.47 -8.15
N GLY A 68 -11.70 -3.39 -7.18
CA GLY A 68 -12.93 -4.13 -6.89
C GLY A 68 -14.07 -3.24 -6.40
N ALA A 69 -13.76 -2.27 -5.53
CA ALA A 69 -14.74 -1.30 -5.05
C ALA A 69 -15.20 -0.36 -6.18
N ALA A 70 -14.30 0.05 -7.07
CA ALA A 70 -14.64 0.84 -8.25
C ALA A 70 -15.50 0.06 -9.25
N TYR A 71 -15.27 -1.25 -9.41
CA TYR A 71 -16.13 -2.12 -10.18
C TYR A 71 -17.55 -2.24 -9.59
N ALA A 72 -17.68 -2.27 -8.26
CA ALA A 72 -18.96 -2.42 -7.59
C ALA A 72 -19.77 -1.12 -7.49
N THR A 73 -19.11 0.02 -7.22
CA THR A 73 -19.78 1.29 -6.84
C THR A 73 -19.43 2.47 -7.76
N GLY A 74 -18.51 2.29 -8.71
CA GLY A 74 -17.99 3.33 -9.58
C GLY A 74 -16.80 4.08 -8.98
N ILE A 75 -16.36 5.14 -9.66
CA ILE A 75 -15.09 5.81 -9.35
C ILE A 75 -15.10 6.65 -8.07
N SER A 76 -16.24 6.77 -7.38
CA SER A 76 -16.36 7.55 -6.13
C SER A 76 -15.45 7.04 -5.01
N VAL A 77 -14.99 5.79 -5.09
CA VAL A 77 -13.98 5.24 -4.15
C VAL A 77 -12.65 6.03 -4.23
N TYR A 78 -12.37 6.70 -5.34
CA TYR A 78 -11.20 7.57 -5.50
C TYR A 78 -11.20 8.75 -4.52
N ASP A 79 -12.33 9.08 -3.91
CA ASP A 79 -12.44 10.12 -2.87
C ASP A 79 -11.51 9.88 -1.67
N TYR A 80 -11.19 8.62 -1.36
CA TYR A 80 -10.19 8.27 -0.34
C TYR A 80 -8.79 8.79 -0.70
N GLU A 81 -8.42 8.75 -1.98
CA GLU A 81 -7.12 9.22 -2.47
C GLU A 81 -7.11 10.74 -2.71
N TRP A 82 -8.22 11.30 -3.20
CA TRP A 82 -8.33 12.74 -3.39
C TRP A 82 -8.26 13.51 -2.05
N SER A 83 -8.99 13.02 -1.04
CA SER A 83 -8.95 13.61 0.31
C SER A 83 -7.60 13.43 1.01
N ALA A 84 -6.91 12.31 0.76
CA ALA A 84 -5.57 12.05 1.26
C ALA A 84 -4.59 13.17 0.86
N ALA A 85 -4.63 13.63 -0.39
CA ALA A 85 -3.78 14.72 -0.85
C ALA A 85 -3.97 16.01 -0.03
N VAL A 86 -5.24 16.38 0.24
CA VAL A 86 -5.58 17.56 1.05
C VAL A 86 -5.07 17.42 2.48
N ILE A 87 -5.28 16.24 3.09
CA ILE A 87 -4.86 15.95 4.46
C ILE A 87 -3.34 15.91 4.57
N LEU A 88 -2.64 15.39 3.56
CA LEU A 88 -1.19 15.35 3.53
C LEU A 88 -0.59 16.75 3.44
N VAL A 89 -1.20 17.65 2.65
CA VAL A 89 -0.81 19.07 2.62
C VAL A 89 -0.99 19.70 4.01
N PHE A 90 -2.13 19.45 4.66
CA PHE A 90 -2.36 19.92 6.02
C PHE A 90 -1.32 19.37 7.00
N PHE A 91 -1.03 18.06 6.94
CA PHE A 91 -0.01 17.42 7.76
C PHE A 91 1.36 18.10 7.55
N CYS A 92 1.79 18.28 6.31
CA CYS A 92 3.07 18.90 5.97
C CYS A 92 3.20 20.35 6.48
N VAL A 93 2.11 21.12 6.46
CA VAL A 93 2.13 22.53 6.89
C VAL A 93 2.03 22.67 8.41
N PHE A 94 1.16 21.88 9.06
CA PHE A 94 0.79 22.10 10.47
C PHE A 94 1.39 21.07 11.44
N LEU A 95 1.44 19.79 11.07
CA LEU A 95 1.86 18.71 11.98
C LEU A 95 3.34 18.35 11.81
N LEU A 96 3.83 18.29 10.58
CA LEU A 96 5.20 17.91 10.26
C LEU A 96 6.25 18.79 10.97
N PRO A 97 6.14 20.13 11.02
CA PRO A 97 7.10 20.96 11.75
C PRO A 97 7.19 20.58 13.23
N PHE A 98 6.05 20.22 13.83
CA PHE A 98 5.95 19.83 15.22
C PHE A 98 6.53 18.44 15.46
N VAL A 99 6.22 17.46 14.60
CA VAL A 99 6.81 16.10 14.65
C VAL A 99 8.34 16.19 14.55
N LEU A 100 8.87 16.92 13.57
CA LEU A 100 10.32 17.09 13.40
C LEU A 100 10.96 17.82 14.59
N SER A 101 10.28 18.82 15.18
CA SER A 101 10.78 19.53 16.35
C SER A 101 10.87 18.66 17.61
N SER A 102 10.02 17.64 17.73
CA SER A 102 9.95 16.76 18.90
C SER A 102 11.12 15.78 19.04
N ARG A 103 11.90 15.57 17.96
CA ARG A 103 13.05 14.65 17.91
C ARG A 103 12.75 13.27 18.47
N VAL A 104 11.58 12.74 18.14
CA VAL A 104 11.15 11.36 18.40
C VAL A 104 11.26 10.55 17.12
N TYR A 105 11.50 9.25 17.26
CA TYR A 105 11.61 8.35 16.11
C TYR A 105 10.29 7.62 15.83
N THR A 106 9.40 7.55 16.82
CA THR A 106 8.13 6.83 16.68
C THR A 106 6.95 7.62 17.27
N MET A 107 5.78 7.39 16.71
CA MET A 107 4.48 7.89 17.17
C MET A 107 4.17 7.47 18.63
N PRO A 108 4.37 6.20 19.06
CA PRO A 108 4.26 5.83 20.46
C PRO A 108 5.22 6.61 21.39
N GLU A 109 6.46 6.85 20.96
CA GLU A 109 7.43 7.65 21.72
C GLU A 109 6.98 9.12 21.83
N PHE A 110 6.43 9.67 20.75
CA PHE A 110 5.81 10.99 20.75
C PHE A 110 4.71 11.10 21.83
N LEU A 111 3.82 10.11 21.88
CA LEU A 111 2.74 10.06 22.87
C LEU A 111 3.27 9.87 24.30
N GLU A 112 4.33 9.09 24.49
CA GLU A 112 4.96 8.92 25.80
C GLU A 112 5.51 10.25 26.34
N ARG A 113 6.23 11.01 25.50
CA ARG A 113 6.79 12.31 25.90
C ARG A 113 5.70 13.35 26.15
N ARG A 114 4.59 13.29 25.41
CA ARG A 114 3.50 14.27 25.52
C ARG A 114 2.53 13.98 26.67
N TYR A 115 2.32 12.71 26.98
CA TYR A 115 1.40 12.21 27.98
C TYR A 115 2.13 11.32 28.99
N ASP A 116 2.08 10.00 28.84
CA ASP A 116 2.68 9.03 29.74
C ASP A 116 2.92 7.67 29.08
N GLY A 117 3.54 6.73 29.82
CA GLY A 117 3.79 5.38 29.35
C GLY A 117 2.52 4.55 29.08
N ARG A 118 1.36 4.93 29.65
CA ARG A 118 0.08 4.26 29.41
C ARG A 118 -0.43 4.58 28.00
N ALA A 119 -0.35 5.86 27.60
CA ALA A 119 -0.69 6.29 26.25
C ALA A 119 0.17 5.56 25.19
N ARG A 120 1.48 5.40 25.46
CA ARG A 120 2.38 4.61 24.61
C ARG A 120 1.91 3.17 24.46
N LEU A 121 1.67 2.49 25.58
CA LEU A 121 1.30 1.07 25.56
C LEU A 121 -0.04 0.85 24.85
N TYR A 122 -1.03 1.70 25.12
CA TYR A 122 -2.33 1.66 24.46
C TYR A 122 -2.18 1.83 22.94
N PHE A 123 -1.49 2.89 22.51
CA PHE A 123 -1.33 3.18 21.09
C PHE A 123 -0.52 2.09 20.38
N ALA A 124 0.60 1.65 20.95
CA ALA A 124 1.42 0.58 20.37
C ALA A 124 0.66 -0.74 20.27
N ALA A 125 -0.11 -1.12 21.30
CA ALA A 125 -0.93 -2.33 21.26
C ALA A 125 -2.02 -2.25 20.18
N LEU A 126 -2.70 -1.10 20.09
CA LEU A 126 -3.71 -0.86 19.08
C LEU A 126 -3.13 -0.90 17.67
N THR A 127 -2.03 -0.21 17.40
CA THR A 127 -1.40 -0.18 16.07
C THR A 127 -0.86 -1.56 15.69
N LEU A 128 -0.21 -2.28 16.60
CA LEU A 128 0.25 -3.65 16.33
C LEU A 128 -0.91 -4.59 16.02
N PHE A 129 -1.99 -4.50 16.80
CA PHE A 129 -3.19 -5.29 16.56
C PHE A 129 -3.78 -5.01 15.17
N LEU A 130 -3.96 -3.75 14.81
CA LEU A 130 -4.52 -3.36 13.51
C LEU A 130 -3.58 -3.77 12.36
N SER A 131 -2.27 -3.58 12.48
CA SER A 131 -1.31 -3.97 11.45
C SER A 131 -1.28 -5.49 11.21
N VAL A 132 -1.44 -6.30 12.26
CA VAL A 132 -1.48 -7.77 12.11
C VAL A 132 -2.84 -8.26 11.62
N THR A 133 -3.94 -7.76 12.20
CA THR A 133 -5.28 -8.30 11.95
C THR A 133 -5.99 -7.69 10.75
N LEU A 134 -5.67 -6.45 10.38
CA LEU A 134 -6.22 -5.78 9.20
C LEU A 134 -5.21 -5.76 8.06
N ASP A 135 -4.06 -5.11 8.24
CA ASP A 135 -3.16 -4.83 7.10
C ASP A 135 -2.53 -6.11 6.54
N ALA A 136 -1.91 -6.92 7.40
CA ALA A 136 -1.29 -8.18 6.97
C ALA A 136 -2.33 -9.18 6.46
N ALA A 137 -3.50 -9.26 7.11
CA ALA A 137 -4.59 -10.13 6.67
C ALA A 137 -5.13 -9.71 5.29
N ALA A 138 -5.37 -8.41 5.07
CA ALA A 138 -5.83 -7.88 3.80
C ALA A 138 -4.80 -8.08 2.68
N ALA A 139 -3.50 -7.87 2.96
CA ALA A 139 -2.42 -8.08 2.01
C ALA A 139 -2.30 -9.56 1.59
N LEU A 140 -2.32 -10.49 2.56
CA LEU A 140 -2.26 -11.93 2.29
C LEU A 140 -3.49 -12.43 1.55
N TYR A 141 -4.68 -11.96 1.94
CA TYR A 141 -5.93 -12.34 1.28
C TYR A 141 -5.97 -11.82 -0.17
N SER A 142 -5.70 -10.53 -0.38
CA SER A 142 -5.63 -9.93 -1.72
C SER A 142 -4.60 -10.64 -2.61
N GLY A 143 -3.39 -10.86 -2.10
CA GLY A 143 -2.35 -11.60 -2.82
C GLY A 143 -2.78 -13.02 -3.17
N SER A 144 -3.48 -13.70 -2.27
CA SER A 144 -3.99 -15.05 -2.52
C SER A 144 -5.05 -15.10 -3.61
N LEU A 145 -5.90 -14.08 -3.73
CA LEU A 145 -6.90 -14.00 -4.80
C LEU A 145 -6.23 -13.88 -6.16
N VAL A 146 -5.19 -13.06 -6.28
CA VAL A 146 -4.42 -12.91 -7.53
C VAL A 146 -3.75 -14.22 -7.92
N ILE A 147 -3.07 -14.90 -6.99
CA ILE A 147 -2.44 -16.20 -7.28
C ILE A 147 -3.47 -17.27 -7.62
N ARG A 148 -4.66 -17.22 -7.02
CA ARG A 148 -5.75 -18.17 -7.33
C ARG A 148 -6.30 -18.01 -8.75
N VAL A 149 -6.19 -16.84 -9.36
CA VAL A 149 -6.49 -16.67 -10.80
C VAL A 149 -5.51 -17.47 -11.65
N LEU A 150 -4.23 -17.54 -11.25
CA LEU A 150 -3.20 -18.32 -11.92
C LEU A 150 -3.30 -19.82 -11.60
N PHE A 151 -3.67 -20.19 -10.38
CA PHE A 151 -3.80 -21.60 -9.96
C PHE A 151 -5.20 -21.90 -9.41
N PRO A 152 -6.22 -22.08 -10.29
CA PRO A 152 -7.62 -22.22 -9.86
C PRO A 152 -7.88 -23.45 -8.99
N GLY A 153 -7.05 -24.48 -9.09
CA GLY A 153 -7.18 -25.74 -8.34
C GLY A 153 -6.59 -25.71 -6.93
N SER A 154 -5.84 -24.66 -6.56
CA SER A 154 -5.18 -24.59 -5.25
C SER A 154 -6.12 -24.00 -4.18
N PRO A 155 -6.25 -24.65 -3.01
CA PRO A 155 -7.04 -24.11 -1.92
C PRO A 155 -6.39 -22.84 -1.36
N LEU A 156 -7.23 -21.84 -1.05
CA LEU A 156 -6.81 -20.48 -0.71
C LEU A 156 -5.88 -20.42 0.52
N TRP A 157 -6.11 -21.29 1.52
CA TRP A 157 -5.27 -21.36 2.71
C TRP A 157 -3.83 -21.81 2.41
N VAL A 158 -3.62 -22.69 1.43
CA VAL A 158 -2.26 -23.14 1.03
C VAL A 158 -1.49 -21.97 0.43
N ILE A 159 -2.15 -21.17 -0.42
CA ILE A 159 -1.55 -19.98 -1.03
C ILE A 159 -1.19 -18.96 0.06
N ILE A 160 -2.08 -18.70 1.02
CA ILE A 160 -1.82 -17.79 2.14
C ILE A 160 -0.62 -18.25 2.96
N VAL A 161 -0.57 -19.53 3.34
CA VAL A 161 0.54 -20.07 4.15
C VAL A 161 1.86 -20.00 3.37
N ALA A 162 1.84 -20.29 2.06
CA ALA A 162 3.02 -20.16 1.22
C ALA A 162 3.51 -18.71 1.11
N LEU A 163 2.61 -17.75 0.90
CA LEU A 163 2.93 -16.32 0.87
C LEU A 163 3.47 -15.83 2.21
N ALA A 164 2.81 -16.16 3.32
CA ALA A 164 3.24 -15.78 4.66
C ALA A 164 4.59 -16.41 5.02
N GLY A 165 4.82 -17.67 4.65
CA GLY A 165 6.09 -18.37 4.85
C GLY A 165 7.21 -17.73 4.04
N ALA A 166 6.98 -17.41 2.76
CA ALA A 166 7.95 -16.70 1.93
C ALA A 166 8.27 -15.30 2.50
N ALA A 167 7.23 -14.56 2.91
CA ALA A 167 7.36 -13.25 3.52
C ALA A 167 8.18 -13.27 4.81
N GLY A 168 7.84 -14.18 5.72
CA GLY A 168 8.59 -14.40 6.95
C GLY A 168 10.04 -14.81 6.68
N LEU A 169 10.27 -15.72 5.74
CA LEU A 169 11.60 -16.21 5.42
C LEU A 169 12.53 -15.10 4.93
N TYR A 170 12.11 -14.30 3.93
CA TYR A 170 12.97 -13.22 3.43
C TYR A 170 13.14 -12.09 4.46
N THR A 171 12.15 -11.86 5.31
CA THR A 171 12.22 -10.85 6.37
C THR A 171 13.23 -11.26 7.44
N VAL A 172 13.18 -12.51 7.90
CA VAL A 172 14.10 -13.05 8.91
C VAL A 172 15.53 -13.13 8.37
N LEU A 173 15.72 -13.60 7.13
CA LEU A 173 17.05 -13.73 6.54
C LEU A 173 17.66 -12.40 6.11
N GLY A 174 16.83 -11.45 5.66
CA GLY A 174 17.29 -10.19 5.09
C GLY A 174 17.54 -9.07 6.12
N GLY A 175 16.77 -9.06 7.21
CA GLY A 175 16.77 -7.95 8.18
C GLY A 175 16.18 -6.65 7.62
N LEU A 176 16.09 -5.61 8.46
CA LEU A 176 15.41 -4.34 8.14
C LEU A 176 15.93 -3.67 6.85
N ARG A 177 17.24 -3.75 6.58
CA ARG A 177 17.83 -3.16 5.36
C ARG A 177 17.33 -3.84 4.10
N ALA A 178 17.34 -5.17 4.05
CA ALA A 178 16.87 -5.90 2.88
C ALA A 178 15.41 -5.55 2.60
N VAL A 179 14.57 -5.49 3.65
CA VAL A 179 13.15 -5.13 3.56
C VAL A 179 12.97 -3.79 2.84
N ILE A 180 13.64 -2.73 3.29
CA ILE A 180 13.51 -1.38 2.70
C ILE A 180 13.85 -1.37 1.20
N TYR A 181 14.96 -2.02 0.80
CA TYR A 181 15.34 -2.05 -0.62
C TYR A 181 14.41 -2.93 -1.45
N THR A 182 13.97 -4.06 -0.91
CA THR A 182 12.98 -4.91 -1.60
C THR A 182 11.65 -4.19 -1.76
N GLU A 183 11.20 -3.42 -0.77
CA GLU A 183 9.99 -2.62 -0.83
C GLU A 183 10.09 -1.51 -1.88
N ALA A 184 11.23 -0.80 -1.96
CA ALA A 184 11.44 0.22 -2.98
C ALA A 184 11.34 -0.35 -4.40
N VAL A 185 11.95 -1.52 -4.65
CA VAL A 185 11.86 -2.21 -5.96
C VAL A 185 10.43 -2.68 -6.22
N GLN A 186 9.76 -3.26 -5.22
CA GLN A 186 8.38 -3.73 -5.33
C GLN A 186 7.41 -2.58 -5.62
N GLY A 187 7.55 -1.42 -4.98
CA GLY A 187 6.69 -0.26 -5.22
C GLY A 187 6.77 0.21 -6.68
N VAL A 188 7.97 0.27 -7.26
CA VAL A 188 8.16 0.60 -8.68
C VAL A 188 7.53 -0.47 -9.58
N LEU A 189 7.70 -1.75 -9.25
CA LEU A 189 7.12 -2.86 -10.01
C LEU A 189 5.59 -2.83 -9.98
N ILE A 190 4.98 -2.55 -8.83
CA ILE A 190 3.51 -2.44 -8.69
C ILE A 190 3.01 -1.25 -9.51
N LEU A 191 3.68 -0.10 -9.45
CA LEU A 191 3.28 1.08 -10.22
C LEU A 191 3.33 0.80 -11.72
N PHE A 192 4.42 0.19 -12.19
CA PHE A 192 4.54 -0.23 -13.59
C PHE A 192 3.45 -1.24 -13.98
N GLY A 193 3.24 -2.27 -13.14
CA GLY A 193 2.21 -3.27 -13.34
C GLY A 193 0.80 -2.68 -13.40
N ALA A 194 0.48 -1.71 -12.55
CA ALA A 194 -0.80 -1.00 -12.54
C ALA A 194 -1.04 -0.24 -13.85
N VAL A 195 -0.01 0.46 -14.38
CA VAL A 195 -0.10 1.16 -15.67
C VAL A 195 -0.32 0.16 -16.82
N VAL A 196 0.42 -0.95 -16.83
CA VAL A 196 0.26 -1.99 -17.85
C VAL A 196 -1.15 -2.59 -17.81
N ILE A 197 -1.63 -2.98 -16.62
CA ILE A 197 -2.97 -3.54 -16.43
C ILE A 197 -4.05 -2.54 -16.87
N ALA A 198 -3.95 -1.28 -16.44
CA ALA A 198 -4.90 -0.25 -16.82
C ALA A 198 -4.93 -0.04 -18.35
N SER A 199 -3.76 0.09 -18.99
CA SER A 199 -3.68 0.28 -20.44
C SER A 199 -4.24 -0.91 -21.23
N ALA A 200 -3.98 -2.14 -20.79
CA ALA A 200 -4.50 -3.36 -21.39
C ALA A 200 -6.03 -3.49 -21.18
N ALA A 201 -6.53 -3.08 -20.02
CA ALA A 201 -7.97 -3.06 -19.74
C ALA A 201 -8.70 -2.07 -20.65
N PHE A 202 -8.17 -0.84 -20.80
CA PHE A 202 -8.75 0.15 -21.72
C PHE A 202 -8.72 -0.32 -23.16
N SER A 203 -7.63 -0.94 -23.63
CA SER A 203 -7.55 -1.42 -25.01
C SER A 203 -8.53 -2.56 -25.29
N HIS A 204 -8.68 -3.51 -24.36
CA HIS A 204 -9.66 -4.60 -24.48
C HIS A 204 -11.11 -4.11 -24.39
N ALA A 205 -11.37 -3.05 -23.63
CA ALA A 205 -12.69 -2.43 -23.52
C ALA A 205 -13.08 -1.58 -24.75
N GLY A 206 -12.27 -1.55 -25.81
CA GLY A 206 -12.53 -0.75 -27.01
C GLY A 206 -12.03 0.70 -26.93
N GLY A 207 -11.13 0.99 -25.99
CA GLY A 207 -10.50 2.31 -25.80
C GLY A 207 -11.25 3.22 -24.83
N TRP A 208 -10.58 4.31 -24.43
CA TRP A 208 -11.10 5.30 -23.47
C TRP A 208 -12.50 5.80 -23.83
N HIS A 209 -12.70 6.18 -25.10
CA HIS A 209 -13.98 6.72 -25.57
C HIS A 209 -15.13 5.73 -25.35
N THR A 210 -14.93 4.46 -25.73
CA THR A 210 -15.93 3.40 -25.58
C THR A 210 -16.28 3.19 -24.11
N VAL A 211 -15.30 3.20 -23.21
CA VAL A 211 -15.55 3.09 -21.76
C VAL A 211 -16.38 4.27 -21.26
N MET A 212 -15.99 5.50 -21.61
CA MET A 212 -16.70 6.70 -21.14
C MET A 212 -18.15 6.78 -21.65
N THR A 213 -18.46 6.22 -22.82
CA THR A 213 -19.83 6.18 -23.34
C THR A 213 -20.64 4.98 -22.85
N SER A 214 -19.98 3.89 -22.46
CA SER A 214 -20.66 2.64 -22.07
C SER A 214 -20.96 2.57 -20.57
N VAL A 215 -20.24 3.34 -19.76
CA VAL A 215 -20.41 3.37 -18.31
C VAL A 215 -21.51 4.38 -17.92
N PRO A 216 -22.42 4.04 -16.99
CA PRO A 216 -23.44 4.96 -16.51
C PRO A 216 -22.80 6.25 -15.95
N PRO A 217 -23.38 7.44 -16.22
CA PRO A 217 -22.85 8.70 -15.69
C PRO A 217 -22.73 8.72 -14.16
N SER A 218 -23.62 8.01 -13.46
CA SER A 218 -23.52 7.85 -12.00
C SER A 218 -22.19 7.22 -11.63
N ALA A 219 -21.76 6.12 -12.26
CA ALA A 219 -20.51 5.42 -11.98
C ALA A 219 -19.25 6.28 -12.22
N LEU A 220 -19.35 7.36 -13.02
CA LEU A 220 -18.27 8.33 -13.27
C LEU A 220 -18.33 9.57 -12.36
N SER A 221 -19.35 9.69 -11.51
CA SER A 221 -19.44 10.80 -10.55
C SER A 221 -18.62 10.50 -9.30
N LEU A 222 -17.76 11.44 -8.90
CA LEU A 222 -17.06 11.40 -7.62
C LEU A 222 -18.01 11.75 -6.47
N ILE A 223 -18.70 12.89 -6.58
CA ILE A 223 -19.66 13.34 -5.57
C ILE A 223 -20.99 12.63 -5.81
N ARG A 224 -21.40 11.77 -4.87
CA ARG A 224 -22.67 11.03 -4.93
C ARG A 224 -23.75 11.59 -4.01
N PRO A 225 -25.05 11.40 -4.35
CA PRO A 225 -26.16 11.75 -3.48
C PRO A 225 -26.08 11.05 -2.11
N ALA A 226 -26.70 11.64 -1.08
CA ALA A 226 -26.60 11.16 0.31
C ALA A 226 -27.07 9.71 0.53
N GLY A 227 -27.93 9.16 -0.34
CA GLY A 227 -28.44 7.79 -0.25
C GLY A 227 -27.74 6.79 -1.18
N ASP A 228 -26.66 7.17 -1.84
CA ASP A 228 -25.91 6.27 -2.74
C ASP A 228 -25.11 5.24 -1.92
N PRO A 229 -25.11 3.95 -2.31
CA PRO A 229 -24.39 2.89 -1.60
C PRO A 229 -22.86 2.94 -1.76
N GLY A 230 -22.32 3.78 -2.66
CA GLY A 230 -20.89 4.04 -2.82
C GLY A 230 -20.35 4.99 -1.75
N VAL A 231 -19.66 6.05 -2.19
CA VAL A 231 -19.19 7.12 -1.30
C VAL A 231 -20.11 8.34 -1.47
N PRO A 232 -21.12 8.53 -0.61
CA PRO A 232 -22.00 9.68 -0.68
C PRO A 232 -21.30 10.94 -0.15
N TRP A 233 -21.73 12.12 -0.61
CA TRP A 233 -21.12 13.40 -0.21
C TRP A 233 -21.01 13.63 1.31
N PRO A 234 -21.95 13.17 2.19
CA PRO A 234 -21.76 13.31 3.63
C PRO A 234 -20.60 12.44 4.13
N GLY A 235 -20.43 11.25 3.56
CA GLY A 235 -19.29 10.37 3.85
C GLY A 235 -17.98 11.00 3.39
N LEU A 236 -17.95 11.60 2.20
CA LEU A 236 -16.81 12.34 1.68
C LEU A 236 -16.39 13.52 2.59
N LEU A 237 -17.34 14.29 3.13
CA LEU A 237 -17.02 15.49 3.93
C LEU A 237 -16.78 15.20 5.42
N PHE A 238 -17.49 14.24 6.01
CA PHE A 238 -17.48 14.03 7.46
C PHE A 238 -16.85 12.70 7.86
N GLY A 239 -16.87 11.69 7.00
CA GLY A 239 -16.31 10.37 7.28
C GLY A 239 -14.85 10.24 6.86
N ILE A 240 -14.59 10.44 5.56
CA ILE A 240 -13.27 10.24 4.96
C ILE A 240 -12.19 11.11 5.62
N PRO A 241 -12.41 12.39 5.94
CA PRO A 241 -11.37 13.20 6.57
C PRO A 241 -10.96 12.66 7.94
N VAL A 242 -11.89 12.13 8.74
CA VAL A 242 -11.57 11.54 10.04
C VAL A 242 -10.64 10.33 9.88
N LEU A 243 -10.96 9.45 8.94
CA LEU A 243 -10.13 8.29 8.61
C LEU A 243 -8.79 8.71 8.02
N GLY A 244 -8.78 9.72 7.16
CA GLY A 244 -7.57 10.24 6.52
C GLY A 244 -6.65 10.92 7.53
N PHE A 245 -7.17 11.71 8.48
CA PHE A 245 -6.36 12.28 9.55
C PHE A 245 -5.74 11.19 10.43
N TYR A 246 -6.52 10.16 10.78
CA TYR A 246 -5.97 8.99 11.45
C TYR A 246 -4.85 8.35 10.61
N TYR A 247 -5.11 7.98 9.36
CA TYR A 247 -4.13 7.26 8.56
C TYR A 247 -2.88 8.10 8.25
N TRP A 248 -3.04 9.28 7.67
CA TRP A 248 -1.92 10.10 7.18
C TRP A 248 -1.15 10.82 8.28
N CYS A 249 -1.77 11.07 9.44
CA CYS A 249 -1.08 11.76 10.55
C CYS A 249 -0.66 10.82 11.68
N THR A 250 -1.07 9.54 11.66
CA THR A 250 -0.71 8.58 12.73
C THR A 250 -0.03 7.29 12.27
N ASN A 251 -0.03 7.00 10.97
CA ASN A 251 0.64 5.81 10.47
C ASN A 251 2.17 5.98 10.52
N GLN A 252 2.84 5.06 11.21
CA GLN A 252 4.29 5.06 11.42
C GLN A 252 5.11 4.87 10.14
N CYS A 253 4.51 4.35 9.07
CA CYS A 253 5.16 4.26 7.75
C CYS A 253 5.19 5.60 7.01
N ILE A 254 4.36 6.55 7.43
CA ILE A 254 4.17 7.87 6.78
C ILE A 254 4.82 8.98 7.61
N VAL A 255 4.69 8.90 8.94
CA VAL A 255 5.21 9.87 9.93
C VAL A 255 6.62 9.50 10.38
#